data_AF-A0A524JDA8-F1
#
_entry.id   AF-A0A524JDA8-F1
#
_cell.length_a   1.000
_cell.length_b   1.000
_cell.length_c   1.000
_cell.angle_alpha   90.00
_cell.angle_beta   90.00
_cell.angle_gamma   90.00
#
_symmetry.space_group_name_H-M   'P 1'
#
loop_
_entity.id
_entity.type
_entity.pdbx_description
1 polymer ?
#
loop_
_entity_poly.entity_id
_entity_poly.type
_entity_poly.pdbx_seq_one_letter_code
_entity_poly.pdbx_strand_id
1 'polypeptide(L)'
;MAGLTAQKKRLVAFVLALALAIAVILAAATIGLGRPGVPSDAVAIVDGVDNGTVTDDDYQRGLEQSAARLGLDAPPEVGSPEFAQVNDETMQGLLLAIWAEGEANDRGLEVTETDVQDELDQIQEGFQNEKEFAQVVRQSKFCTQEEI
;
A
#
# COMPACT_ATOMS: atom_id res chain seq x y z
N MET A 1 54.70 43.02 -2.52
CA MET A 1 53.99 42.07 -3.41
C MET A 1 53.26 40.99 -2.59
N ALA A 2 52.16 41.34 -1.89
CA ALA A 2 51.43 40.43 -1.00
C ALA A 2 49.97 40.14 -1.43
N GLY A 3 49.51 40.70 -2.56
CA GLY A 3 48.12 40.56 -3.04
C GLY A 3 47.84 39.32 -3.89
N LEU A 4 48.85 38.79 -4.61
CA LEU A 4 48.65 37.69 -5.56
C LEU A 4 48.33 36.34 -4.90
N THR A 5 48.83 36.09 -3.69
CA THR A 5 48.64 34.83 -2.95
C THR A 5 47.27 34.72 -2.30
N ALA A 6 46.71 35.83 -1.79
CA ALA A 6 45.37 35.86 -1.21
C ALA A 6 44.28 35.69 -2.28
N GLN A 7 44.47 36.28 -3.46
CA GLN A 7 43.53 36.19 -4.57
C GLN A 7 43.46 34.77 -5.15
N LYS A 8 44.61 34.08 -5.30
CA LYS A 8 44.66 32.67 -5.73
C LYS A 8 43.99 31.74 -4.73
N LYS A 9 44.17 31.97 -3.41
CA LYS A 9 43.49 31.19 -2.36
C LYS A 9 41.97 31.38 -2.37
N ARG A 10 41.49 32.62 -2.59
CA ARG A 10 40.05 32.91 -2.73
C ARG A 10 39.44 32.25 -3.96
N LEU A 11 40.17 32.25 -5.09
CA LEU A 11 39.72 31.57 -6.31
C LEU A 11 39.61 30.06 -6.10
N VAL A 12 40.61 29.44 -5.46
CA VAL A 12 40.59 27.99 -5.15
C VAL A 12 39.44 27.64 -4.20
N ALA A 13 39.21 28.44 -3.16
CA ALA A 13 38.09 28.23 -2.26
C ALA A 13 36.73 28.33 -2.97
N PHE A 14 36.60 29.28 -3.90
CA PHE A 14 35.38 29.47 -4.68
C PHE A 14 35.12 28.29 -5.64
N VAL A 15 36.16 27.80 -6.32
CA VAL A 15 36.06 26.63 -7.20
C VAL A 15 35.69 25.38 -6.42
N LEU A 16 36.27 25.18 -5.23
CA LEU A 16 35.93 24.05 -4.36
C LEU A 16 34.50 24.13 -3.85
N ALA A 17 34.02 25.31 -3.44
CA ALA A 17 32.64 25.50 -3.01
C ALA A 17 31.65 25.21 -4.15
N LEU A 18 31.97 25.65 -5.37
CA LEU A 18 31.14 25.38 -6.54
C LEU A 18 31.13 23.89 -6.91
N ALA A 19 32.29 23.23 -6.87
CA ALA A 19 32.39 21.80 -7.12
C ALA A 19 31.61 20.98 -6.07
N LEU A 20 31.67 21.37 -4.80
CA LEU A 20 30.90 20.75 -3.73
C LEU A 20 29.40 20.93 -3.95
N ALA A 21 28.95 22.14 -4.31
CA ALA A 21 27.54 22.40 -4.59
C ALA A 21 27.02 21.54 -5.76
N ILE A 22 27.80 21.42 -6.84
CA ILE A 22 27.46 20.57 -7.99
C ILE A 22 27.41 19.09 -7.58
N ALA A 23 28.38 18.62 -6.79
CA ALA A 23 28.40 17.24 -6.30
C ALA A 23 27.18 16.92 -5.42
N VAL A 24 26.75 17.85 -4.57
CA VAL A 24 25.54 17.70 -3.75
C VAL A 24 24.27 17.65 -4.62
N ILE A 25 24.16 18.50 -5.63
CA ILE A 25 23.02 18.50 -6.57
C ILE A 25 22.95 17.19 -7.37
N LEU A 26 24.09 16.71 -7.86
CA LEU A 26 24.16 15.44 -8.59
C LEU A 26 23.84 14.25 -7.68
N ALA A 27 24.36 14.24 -6.45
CA ALA A 27 24.02 13.20 -5.48
C ALA A 27 22.52 13.20 -5.16
N ALA A 28 21.90 14.37 -4.98
CA ALA A 28 20.47 14.50 -4.75
C ALA A 28 19.60 14.03 -5.94
N ALA A 29 20.12 14.08 -7.18
CA ALA A 29 19.43 13.53 -8.34
C ALA A 29 19.54 12.00 -8.45
N THR A 30 20.60 11.40 -7.89
CA THR A 30 20.81 9.93 -7.88
C THR A 30 20.25 9.22 -6.66
N ILE A 31 20.09 9.93 -5.55
CA ILE A 31 19.38 9.46 -4.36
C ILE A 31 17.92 9.80 -4.62
N GLY A 32 17.09 8.84 -5.04
CA GLY A 32 15.68 9.07 -5.34
C GLY A 32 14.96 9.79 -4.19
N LEU A 33 14.85 11.11 -4.26
CA LEU A 33 14.12 11.96 -3.31
C LEU A 33 12.64 12.11 -3.71
N GLY A 34 12.19 11.40 -4.75
CA GLY A 34 10.78 11.23 -5.06
C GLY A 34 10.25 10.02 -4.30
N ARG A 35 9.70 10.22 -3.11
CA ARG A 35 8.71 9.25 -2.62
C ARG A 35 7.57 9.27 -3.65
N PRO A 36 7.15 8.13 -4.23
CA PRO A 36 5.91 8.11 -4.99
C PRO A 36 4.83 8.68 -4.06
N GLY A 37 4.35 9.87 -4.38
CA GLY A 37 3.25 10.48 -3.65
C GLY A 37 2.03 9.62 -3.89
N VAL A 38 1.21 9.42 -2.85
CA VAL A 38 -0.07 8.74 -2.99
C VAL A 38 -0.89 9.48 -4.06
N PRO A 39 -1.35 8.81 -5.14
CA PRO A 39 -2.25 9.36 -6.14
C PRO A 39 -3.50 9.96 -5.51
N SER A 40 -4.17 10.85 -6.23
CA SER A 40 -5.37 11.53 -5.72
C SER A 40 -6.59 10.62 -5.52
N ASP A 41 -6.56 9.43 -6.11
CA ASP A 41 -7.57 8.37 -6.09
C ASP A 41 -7.12 7.14 -5.28
N ALA A 42 -6.06 7.31 -4.47
CA ALA A 42 -5.47 6.26 -3.66
C ALA A 42 -5.31 6.72 -2.21
N VAL A 43 -5.29 5.74 -1.31
CA VAL A 43 -5.14 5.95 0.14
C VAL A 43 -3.72 5.60 0.60
N ALA A 44 -3.07 4.65 -0.08
CA ALA A 44 -1.70 4.24 0.21
C ALA A 44 -1.00 3.62 -1.00
N ILE A 45 0.33 3.55 -0.94
CA ILE A 45 1.16 2.78 -1.86
C ILE A 45 2.13 1.91 -1.05
N VAL A 46 2.26 0.64 -1.43
CA VAL A 46 3.33 -0.27 -1.02
C VAL A 46 4.48 -0.12 -2.01
N ASP A 47 5.61 0.38 -1.52
CA ASP A 47 6.80 0.62 -2.35
C ASP A 47 7.44 -0.70 -2.79
N GLY A 48 7.95 -0.73 -4.02
CA GLY A 48 8.61 -1.90 -4.61
C GLY A 48 7.68 -3.02 -5.09
N VAL A 49 6.35 -2.82 -5.08
CA VAL A 49 5.37 -3.80 -5.58
C VAL A 49 4.69 -3.26 -6.84
N ASP A 50 4.69 -4.04 -7.92
CA ASP A 50 3.89 -3.75 -9.11
C ASP A 50 2.41 -3.76 -8.75
N ASN A 51 1.66 -2.73 -9.17
CA ASN A 51 0.28 -2.49 -8.74
C ASN A 51 0.12 -2.35 -7.21
N GLY A 52 1.15 -1.87 -6.50
CA GLY A 52 1.14 -1.70 -5.05
C GLY A 52 0.21 -0.62 -4.47
N THR A 53 -0.78 -0.15 -5.24
CA THR A 53 -1.65 0.97 -4.85
C THR A 53 -2.89 0.44 -4.13
N VAL A 54 -3.20 1.02 -2.96
CA VAL A 54 -4.51 0.85 -2.31
C VAL A 54 -5.44 1.95 -2.84
N THR A 55 -6.41 1.57 -3.66
CA THR A 55 -7.39 2.52 -4.20
C THR A 55 -8.40 2.96 -3.13
N ASP A 56 -9.11 4.06 -3.38
CA ASP A 56 -10.24 4.46 -2.54
C ASP A 56 -11.31 3.35 -2.47
N ASP A 57 -11.59 2.66 -3.58
CA ASP A 57 -12.59 1.58 -3.62
C ASP A 57 -12.16 0.36 -2.78
N ASP A 58 -10.87 -0.02 -2.83
CA ASP A 58 -10.31 -1.07 -1.98
C ASP A 58 -10.44 -0.72 -0.51
N TYR A 59 -10.10 0.52 -0.17
CA TYR A 59 -10.17 1.02 1.19
C TYR A 59 -11.61 1.02 1.72
N GLN A 60 -12.58 1.49 0.94
CA GLN A 60 -13.99 1.51 1.37
C GLN A 60 -14.57 0.11 1.54
N ARG A 61 -14.30 -0.82 0.61
CA ARG A 61 -14.68 -2.22 0.78
C ARG A 61 -14.02 -2.85 2.00
N GLY A 62 -12.74 -2.57 2.21
CA GLY A 62 -12.00 -3.05 3.37
C GLY A 62 -12.58 -2.55 4.69
N LEU A 63 -13.02 -1.28 4.75
CA LEU A 63 -13.70 -0.72 5.91
C LEU A 63 -15.01 -1.47 6.22
N GLU A 64 -15.83 -1.75 5.19
CA GLU A 64 -17.08 -2.52 5.37
C GLU A 64 -16.80 -3.95 5.88
N GLN A 65 -15.79 -4.61 5.31
CA GLN A 65 -15.40 -5.97 5.69
C GLN A 65 -14.83 -6.03 7.11
N SER A 66 -13.96 -5.09 7.48
CA SER A 66 -13.41 -4.97 8.84
C SER A 66 -14.50 -4.64 9.86
N ALA A 67 -15.42 -3.73 9.53
CA ALA A 67 -16.58 -3.43 10.38
C ALA A 67 -17.45 -4.69 10.61
N ALA A 68 -17.75 -5.43 9.54
CA ALA A 68 -18.50 -6.67 9.63
C ALA A 68 -17.80 -7.74 10.50
N ARG A 69 -16.47 -7.89 10.39
CA ARG A 69 -15.68 -8.80 11.24
C ARG A 69 -15.75 -8.44 12.72
N LEU A 70 -15.86 -7.15 13.03
CA LEU A 70 -16.05 -6.64 14.38
C LEU A 70 -17.51 -6.68 14.86
N GLY A 71 -18.42 -7.21 14.05
CA GLY A 71 -19.84 -7.30 14.37
C GLY A 71 -20.59 -5.97 14.26
N LEU A 72 -20.06 -5.01 13.50
CA LEU A 72 -20.69 -3.74 13.20
C LEU A 72 -21.44 -3.83 11.86
N ASP A 73 -22.61 -3.19 11.77
CA ASP A 73 -23.41 -3.20 10.54
C ASP A 73 -22.80 -2.34 9.42
N ALA A 74 -22.01 -1.32 9.79
CA ALA A 74 -21.35 -0.39 8.89
C ALA A 74 -20.08 0.18 9.53
N PRO A 75 -19.14 0.74 8.73
CA PRO A 75 -17.98 1.45 9.25
C PRO A 75 -18.38 2.62 10.17
N PRO A 76 -17.69 2.81 11.32
CA PRO A 76 -17.91 3.97 12.18
C PRO A 76 -17.62 5.30 11.47
N GLU A 77 -18.12 6.39 12.04
CA GLU A 77 -17.83 7.73 11.50
C GLU A 77 -16.35 8.09 11.64
N VAL A 78 -15.79 8.71 10.60
CA VAL A 78 -14.41 9.19 10.62
C VAL A 78 -14.19 10.14 11.80
N GLY A 79 -13.16 9.85 12.60
CA GLY A 79 -12.82 10.62 13.80
C GLY A 79 -13.45 10.10 15.10
N SER A 80 -14.31 9.08 15.04
CA SER A 80 -14.73 8.36 16.24
C SER A 80 -13.58 7.49 16.78
N PRO A 81 -13.55 7.19 18.10
CA PRO A 81 -12.57 6.26 18.67
C PRO A 81 -12.60 4.87 18.03
N GLU A 82 -13.79 4.38 17.66
CA GLU A 82 -14.02 3.06 17.07
C GLU A 82 -13.54 3.00 15.61
N PHE A 83 -13.61 4.11 14.88
CA PHE A 83 -13.10 4.19 13.50
C PHE A 83 -11.62 3.86 13.44
N ALA A 84 -10.83 4.28 14.42
CA ALA A 84 -9.39 4.02 14.45
C ALA A 84 -9.09 2.51 14.40
N GLN A 85 -9.84 1.70 15.15
CA GLN A 85 -9.67 0.26 15.14
C GLN A 85 -10.04 -0.35 13.76
N VAL A 86 -11.20 0.02 13.22
CA VAL A 86 -11.66 -0.48 11.91
C VAL A 86 -10.68 -0.08 10.80
N ASN A 87 -10.17 1.15 10.86
CA ASN A 87 -9.17 1.65 9.94
C ASN A 87 -7.85 0.86 10.04
N ASP A 88 -7.37 0.60 11.25
CA ASP A 88 -6.11 -0.12 11.46
C ASP A 88 -6.21 -1.56 10.94
N GLU A 89 -7.30 -2.27 11.21
CA GLU A 89 -7.55 -3.61 10.67
C GLU A 89 -7.64 -3.61 9.14
N THR A 90 -8.32 -2.62 8.57
CA THR A 90 -8.45 -2.43 7.12
C THR A 90 -7.09 -2.20 6.46
N MET A 91 -6.31 -1.24 6.96
CA MET A 91 -5.01 -0.91 6.40
C MET A 91 -4.01 -2.06 6.57
N GLN A 92 -4.03 -2.74 7.71
CA GLN A 92 -3.19 -3.93 7.92
C GLN A 92 -3.50 -5.01 6.88
N GLY A 93 -4.78 -5.31 6.65
CA GLY A 93 -5.20 -6.33 5.69
C GLY A 93 -4.78 -5.99 4.26
N LEU A 94 -5.10 -4.77 3.80
CA LEU A 94 -4.83 -4.33 2.43
C LEU A 94 -3.33 -4.26 2.14
N LEU A 95 -2.55 -3.67 3.04
CA LEU A 95 -1.10 -3.54 2.84
C LEU A 95 -0.40 -4.89 2.88
N LEU A 96 -0.83 -5.79 3.78
CA LEU A 96 -0.26 -7.14 3.86
C LEU A 96 -0.58 -7.96 2.62
N ALA A 97 -1.82 -7.89 2.10
CA ALA A 97 -2.22 -8.60 0.89
C ALA A 97 -1.38 -8.17 -0.32
N ILE A 98 -1.28 -6.85 -0.55
CA ILE A 98 -0.48 -6.30 -1.65
C ILE A 98 0.99 -6.70 -1.51
N TRP A 99 1.56 -6.58 -0.30
CA TRP A 99 2.95 -6.98 -0.08
C TRP A 99 3.17 -8.48 -0.34
N ALA A 100 2.26 -9.32 0.12
CA ALA A 100 2.34 -10.76 -0.08
C ALA A 100 2.24 -11.14 -1.56
N GLU A 101 1.37 -10.47 -2.32
CA GLU A 101 1.25 -10.65 -3.78
C GLU A 101 2.53 -10.22 -4.50
N GLY A 102 3.10 -9.07 -4.13
CA GLY A 102 4.39 -8.62 -4.65
C GLY A 102 5.53 -9.62 -4.39
N GLU A 103 5.66 -10.09 -3.14
CA GLU A 103 6.68 -11.08 -2.76
C GLU A 103 6.46 -12.43 -3.46
N ALA A 104 5.21 -12.83 -3.69
CA ALA A 104 4.88 -14.03 -4.45
C ALA A 104 5.35 -13.89 -5.90
N ASN A 105 5.06 -12.76 -6.55
CA ASN A 105 5.49 -12.47 -7.91
C ASN A 105 7.03 -12.45 -8.04
N ASP A 106 7.73 -11.81 -7.09
CA ASP A 106 9.22 -11.79 -7.04
C ASP A 106 9.82 -13.20 -6.93
N ARG A 107 9.08 -14.14 -6.35
CA ARG A 107 9.46 -15.55 -6.21
C ARG A 107 8.99 -16.42 -7.39
N GLY A 108 8.31 -15.84 -8.37
CA GLY A 108 7.72 -16.56 -9.50
C GLY A 108 6.59 -17.50 -9.08
N LEU A 109 5.84 -17.14 -8.04
CA LEU A 109 4.62 -17.85 -7.64
C LEU A 109 3.43 -17.21 -8.35
N GLU A 110 2.64 -18.05 -9.02
CA GLU A 110 1.41 -17.66 -9.71
C GLU A 110 0.23 -18.44 -9.11
N VAL A 111 -0.93 -17.80 -8.99
CA VAL A 111 -2.19 -18.42 -8.60
C VAL A 111 -3.07 -18.51 -9.84
N THR A 112 -3.54 -19.71 -10.17
CA THR A 112 -4.44 -19.93 -11.31
C THR A 112 -5.89 -19.90 -10.87
N GLU A 113 -6.81 -19.70 -11.83
CA GLU A 113 -8.26 -19.83 -11.59
C GLU A 113 -8.63 -21.20 -11.03
N THR A 114 -7.89 -22.25 -11.39
CA THR A 114 -8.09 -23.59 -10.84
C THR A 114 -7.70 -23.63 -9.36
N ASP A 115 -6.59 -23.01 -8.96
CA ASP A 115 -6.19 -22.93 -7.56
C ASP A 115 -7.23 -22.15 -6.73
N VAL A 116 -7.80 -21.08 -7.29
CA VAL A 116 -8.87 -20.30 -6.65
C VAL A 116 -10.13 -21.15 -6.47
N GLN A 117 -10.54 -21.89 -7.50
CA GLN A 117 -11.73 -22.73 -7.41
C GLN A 117 -11.53 -23.89 -6.43
N ASP A 118 -10.36 -24.54 -6.45
CA ASP A 118 -10.05 -25.64 -5.54
C ASP A 118 -10.04 -25.18 -4.07
N GLU A 119 -9.46 -24.01 -3.78
CA GLU A 119 -9.50 -23.41 -2.43
C GLU A 119 -10.93 -23.01 -2.04
N LEU A 120 -11.71 -22.45 -2.97
CA LEU A 120 -13.11 -22.09 -2.71
C LEU A 120 -13.95 -23.34 -2.38
N ASP A 121 -13.78 -24.43 -3.13
CA ASP A 121 -14.44 -25.70 -2.88
C ASP A 121 -14.06 -26.23 -1.49
N GLN A 122 -12.77 -26.18 -1.13
CA GLN A 122 -12.28 -26.57 0.19
C GLN A 122 -12.86 -25.70 1.32
N ILE A 123 -13.00 -24.39 1.12
CA ILE A 123 -13.67 -23.49 2.07
C ILE A 123 -15.14 -23.90 2.25
N GLN A 124 -15.84 -24.20 1.15
CA GLN A 124 -17.25 -24.60 1.16
C GLN A 124 -17.50 -25.91 1.90
N GLU A 125 -16.55 -26.86 1.90
CA GLU A 125 -16.63 -28.10 2.70
C GLU A 125 -16.75 -27.83 4.21
N GLY A 126 -16.30 -26.66 4.68
CA GLY A 126 -16.43 -26.22 6.07
C GLY A 126 -17.87 -25.86 6.49
N PHE A 127 -18.80 -25.75 5.54
CA PHE A 127 -20.18 -25.32 5.78
C PHE A 127 -21.16 -26.49 5.66
N GLN A 128 -22.26 -26.44 6.41
CA GLN A 128 -23.27 -27.51 6.39
C GLN A 128 -24.03 -27.57 5.07
N ASN A 129 -24.19 -26.42 4.41
CA ASN A 129 -24.89 -26.27 3.14
C ASN A 129 -24.60 -24.91 2.51
N GLU A 130 -24.91 -24.79 1.23
CA GLU A 130 -24.75 -23.57 0.42
C GLU A 130 -25.45 -22.35 1.02
N LYS A 131 -26.61 -22.53 1.68
CA LYS A 131 -27.33 -21.42 2.30
C LYS A 131 -26.55 -20.81 3.48
N GLU A 132 -25.87 -21.64 4.27
CA GLU A 132 -25.01 -21.19 5.36
C GLU A 132 -23.79 -20.44 4.82
N PHE A 133 -23.12 -21.00 3.80
CA PHE A 133 -22.00 -20.35 3.11
C PHE A 133 -22.40 -18.98 2.56
N ALA A 134 -23.49 -18.91 1.79
CA ALA A 134 -24.01 -17.67 1.23
C ALA A 134 -24.42 -16.65 2.31
N GLN A 135 -24.87 -17.12 3.48
CA GLN A 135 -25.15 -16.24 4.61
C GLN A 135 -23.87 -15.63 5.17
N VAL A 136 -22.80 -16.40 5.34
CA VAL A 136 -21.51 -15.89 5.81
C VAL A 136 -20.92 -14.91 4.80
N VAL A 137 -20.91 -15.23 3.51
CA VAL A 137 -20.46 -14.31 2.45
C VAL A 137 -21.21 -12.97 2.51
N ARG A 138 -22.54 -13.00 2.65
CA ARG A 138 -23.37 -11.79 2.83
C ARG A 138 -23.00 -11.00 4.07
N GLN A 139 -22.84 -11.68 5.20
CA GLN A 139 -22.54 -11.03 6.48
C GLN A 139 -21.13 -10.42 6.47
N SER A 140 -20.17 -11.09 5.85
CA SER A 140 -18.78 -10.65 5.76
C SER A 140 -18.51 -9.57 4.71
N LYS A 141 -19.51 -9.19 3.90
CA LYS A 141 -19.40 -8.13 2.86
C LYS A 141 -18.33 -8.43 1.79
N PHE A 142 -18.15 -9.70 1.45
CA PHE A 142 -17.19 -10.10 0.39
C PHE A 142 -17.71 -9.90 -1.02
N CYS A 143 -19.03 -9.92 -1.20
CA CYS A 143 -19.70 -9.79 -2.49
C CYS A 143 -20.78 -8.71 -2.42
N THR A 144 -21.05 -8.04 -3.53
CA THR A 144 -22.23 -7.19 -3.70
C THR A 144 -23.50 -8.04 -3.70
N GLN A 145 -24.67 -7.41 -3.50
CA GLN A 145 -25.95 -8.15 -3.57
C GLN A 145 -26.24 -8.73 -4.97
N GLU A 146 -25.57 -8.24 -6.02
CA GLU A 146 -25.72 -8.76 -7.38
C GLU A 146 -24.82 -9.97 -7.64
N GLU A 147 -23.76 -10.16 -6.83
CA GLU A 147 -22.78 -11.24 -6.92
C GLU A 147 -23.11 -12.44 -6.01
N ILE A 148 -24.19 -12.37 -5.23
CA ILE A 148 -24.64 -13.40 -4.27
C ILE A 148 -25.94 -14.04 -4.73
#